data_AF-A0A9E1B052-F1
#
_entry.id   AF-A0A9E1B052-F1
#
_cell.length_a   1.000
_cell.length_b   1.000
_cell.length_c   1.000
_cell.angle_alpha   90.00
_cell.angle_beta   90.00
_cell.angle_gamma   90.00
#
_symmetry.space_group_name_H-M   'P 1'
#
loop_
_entity.id
_entity.type
_entity.pdbx_description
1 polymer ?
#
loop_
_entity_poly.entity_id
_entity_poly.type
_entity_poly.pdbx_seq_one_letter_code
_entity_poly.pdbx_strand_id
1 'polypeptide(L)'
;MEEFKVVMQILYKENKYLILLNTRHQKYFLKILDDEKFMYPTMQEFTELYNIFEKNEIRNKCYHKDFQQAENNSKFNHKKLKFEPKIIFGKILVSLVTAISILGCGQTVKAEGKSQEIVTVDQIQSQIELNEKDIEINQENSSDEVVTIQKLAPNEYKLLTGNCGSDLYFDSVEEFSKQLGKNKPTYAEIEKKIQQNSSIPDKYKTVFIEGLENLKVTMPDLNLSVLDEHLKRGLKVVEKTGKEISEQEGPNSIAAFDKANSILFINPENVNEETLLHELAHAITGIIMQKDGKKIYMGTEAIIYFKDTGNLQVYGTGFAEAIADIISKNALGDKGIEKGSYQAISEQLEVMLNVTHDSPTDLVNKGTSRFIQKAKKIGIDTIYDNISSCDMLCTALQEGISIQTELSVKQNLYNFLIKYAMKQLEQGISKERIIKNIDNAIFNTTYSNVVVFEGGKAIESFEMIDLRNEIVEEIQNKNVKIKEERD
;
A
#
# COMPACT_ATOMS: atom_id res chain seq x y z
N MET A 1 10.68 36.04 16.38
CA MET A 1 9.43 35.28 16.12
C MET A 1 9.58 34.56 14.81
N GLU A 2 9.33 33.27 14.83
CA GLU A 2 9.49 32.33 13.73
C GLU A 2 8.11 31.81 13.32
N GLU A 3 7.95 31.53 12.03
CA GLU A 3 6.71 30.99 11.47
C GLU A 3 6.78 29.47 11.43
N PHE A 4 5.76 28.84 11.99
CA PHE A 4 5.60 27.40 12.07
C PHE A 4 4.30 26.99 11.38
N LYS A 5 4.38 26.04 10.46
CA LYS A 5 3.23 25.32 9.94
C LYS A 5 2.80 24.29 10.97
N VAL A 6 1.51 24.25 11.30
CA VAL A 6 0.95 23.12 12.05
C VAL A 6 0.94 21.89 11.13
N VAL A 7 1.64 20.85 11.55
CA VAL A 7 1.74 19.58 10.81
C VAL A 7 0.63 18.64 11.24
N MET A 8 0.49 18.42 12.55
CA MET A 8 -0.51 17.52 13.11
C MET A 8 -0.67 17.76 14.61
N GLN A 9 -1.74 17.21 15.20
CA GLN A 9 -1.92 17.13 16.65
C GLN A 9 -1.77 15.68 17.13
N ILE A 10 -0.96 15.43 18.16
CA ILE A 10 -0.77 14.08 18.73
C ILE A 10 -1.25 14.01 20.17
N LEU A 11 -1.52 12.79 20.64
CA LEU A 11 -1.65 12.48 22.07
C LEU A 11 -0.38 11.72 22.49
N TYR A 12 0.36 12.25 23.47
CA TYR A 12 1.57 11.64 24.00
C TYR A 12 1.55 11.68 25.52
N LYS A 13 1.63 10.51 26.17
CA LYS A 13 1.52 10.35 27.64
C LYS A 13 0.34 11.14 28.22
N GLU A 14 -0.86 10.89 27.69
CA GLU A 14 -2.14 11.53 28.09
C GLU A 14 -2.24 13.04 27.82
N ASN A 15 -1.20 13.65 27.25
CA ASN A 15 -1.16 15.08 26.95
C ASN A 15 -1.26 15.31 25.45
N LYS A 16 -2.01 16.32 25.03
CA LYS A 16 -2.16 16.67 23.61
C LYS A 16 -1.04 17.63 23.20
N TYR A 17 -0.48 17.46 22.00
CA TYR A 17 0.56 18.32 21.45
C TYR A 17 0.28 18.70 20.00
N LEU A 18 0.60 19.92 19.59
CA LEU A 18 0.80 20.28 18.19
C LEU A 18 2.23 19.97 17.77
N ILE A 19 2.37 19.32 16.62
CA ILE A 19 3.62 19.18 15.89
C ILE A 19 3.70 20.32 14.89
N LEU A 20 4.83 21.02 14.92
CA LEU A 20 5.06 22.25 14.20
C LEU A 20 6.33 22.13 13.36
N LEU A 21 6.34 22.76 12.19
CA LEU A 21 7.48 22.76 11.29
C LEU A 21 7.78 24.19 10.82
N ASN A 22 8.99 24.68 11.05
CA ASN A 22 9.40 25.98 10.52
C ASN A 22 9.87 25.88 9.07
N THR A 23 10.21 27.04 8.48
CA THR A 23 10.74 27.14 7.11
C THR A 23 12.10 26.47 6.91
N ARG A 24 12.80 26.11 7.99
CA ARG A 24 14.05 25.35 7.98
C ARG A 24 13.84 23.85 8.20
N HIS A 25 12.59 23.38 8.14
CA HIS A 25 12.19 22.00 8.43
C HIS A 25 12.56 21.50 9.84
N GLN A 26 12.81 22.42 10.79
CA GLN A 26 13.02 22.08 12.19
C GLN A 26 11.67 21.80 12.83
N LYS A 27 11.59 20.62 13.46
CA LYS A 27 10.39 20.18 14.18
C LYS A 27 10.33 20.84 15.54
N TYR A 28 9.13 21.21 15.93
CA TYR A 28 8.85 21.82 17.22
C TYR A 28 7.50 21.36 17.75
N PHE A 29 7.29 21.48 19.06
CA PHE A 29 6.13 20.89 19.73
C PHE A 29 5.49 21.92 20.66
N LEU A 30 4.16 22.00 20.71
CA LEU A 30 3.42 22.79 21.69
C LEU A 30 2.39 21.92 22.38
N LYS A 31 2.38 21.89 23.71
CA LYS A 31 1.37 21.19 24.50
C LYS A 31 0.05 21.96 24.45
N ILE A 32 -1.05 21.24 24.33
CA ILE A 32 -2.42 21.79 24.30
C ILE A 32 -3.03 21.58 25.68
N LEU A 33 -3.53 22.67 26.26
CA LEU A 33 -4.25 22.69 27.53
C LEU A 33 -5.77 22.59 27.29
N ASP A 34 -6.53 22.32 28.36
CA ASP A 34 -7.98 22.05 28.31
C ASP A 34 -8.82 23.20 27.74
N ASP A 35 -8.28 24.41 27.68
CA ASP A 35 -8.91 25.63 27.17
C ASP A 35 -8.40 26.06 25.78
N GLU A 36 -7.86 25.12 24.99
CA GLU A 36 -7.23 25.36 23.68
C GLU A 36 -6.04 26.35 23.74
N LYS A 37 -5.49 26.63 24.94
CA LYS A 37 -4.22 27.36 25.10
C LYS A 37 -3.03 26.44 24.86
N PHE A 38 -1.92 27.03 24.45
CA PHE A 38 -0.67 26.32 24.19
C PHE A 38 0.37 26.57 25.27
N MET A 39 1.10 25.53 25.65
CA MET A 39 2.22 25.57 26.59
C MET A 39 3.48 25.04 25.90
N TYR A 40 4.62 25.68 26.18
CA TYR A 40 5.92 25.19 25.74
C TYR A 40 6.22 23.80 26.34
N PRO A 41 6.84 22.88 25.57
CA PRO A 41 7.17 21.55 26.07
C PRO A 41 8.32 21.65 27.08
N THR A 42 8.37 20.73 28.04
CA THR A 42 9.56 20.55 28.86
C THR A 42 10.70 19.99 28.04
N MET A 43 11.95 20.14 28.51
CA MET A 43 13.12 19.60 27.83
C MET A 43 13.03 18.08 27.69
N GLN A 44 12.47 17.40 28.70
CA GLN A 44 12.24 15.97 28.64
C GLN A 44 11.21 15.62 27.55
N GLU A 45 10.03 16.25 27.56
CA GLU A 45 8.99 16.03 26.54
C GLU A 45 9.50 16.38 25.13
N PHE A 46 10.23 17.50 25.01
CA PHE A 46 10.86 17.90 23.75
C PHE A 46 11.88 16.87 23.28
N THR A 47 12.74 16.35 24.16
CA THR A 47 13.73 15.32 23.81
C THR A 47 13.08 14.03 23.36
N GLU A 48 12.07 13.56 24.10
CA GLU A 48 11.36 12.33 23.79
C GLU A 48 10.64 12.43 22.45
N LEU A 49 9.88 13.52 22.24
CA LEU A 49 9.18 13.77 20.97
C LEU A 49 10.17 14.00 19.83
N TYR A 50 11.20 14.80 20.04
CA TYR A 50 12.20 15.08 19.01
C TYR A 50 12.91 13.79 18.59
N ASN A 51 13.31 12.91 19.50
CA ASN A 51 13.90 11.61 19.15
C ASN A 51 12.97 10.70 18.35
N ILE A 52 11.67 10.68 18.69
CA ILE A 52 10.64 9.94 17.94
C ILE A 52 10.60 10.44 16.48
N PHE A 53 10.76 11.75 16.28
CA PHE A 53 10.62 12.38 14.98
C PHE A 53 11.94 12.75 14.27
N GLU A 54 13.12 12.58 14.90
CA GLU A 54 14.45 12.94 14.37
C GLU A 54 15.19 11.75 13.75
N LYS A 55 15.02 10.53 14.30
CA LYS A 55 15.68 9.31 13.76
C LYS A 55 15.12 8.93 12.39
N ASN A 56 15.60 9.61 11.37
CA ASN A 56 15.43 9.36 9.93
C ASN A 56 16.12 8.07 9.45
N GLU A 57 16.07 6.98 10.24
CA GLU A 57 16.40 5.62 9.75
C GLU A 57 15.15 4.84 9.33
N ILE A 58 13.96 5.35 9.63
CA ILE A 58 12.71 4.84 9.07
C ILE A 58 12.37 5.70 7.85
N ARG A 59 12.96 5.34 6.70
CA ARG A 59 12.46 5.79 5.39
C ARG A 59 10.98 5.37 5.26
N ASN A 60 10.10 6.31 5.56
CA ASN A 60 9.03 6.78 4.66
C ASN A 60 7.97 5.84 4.08
N LYS A 61 7.76 4.57 4.48
CA LYS A 61 6.64 3.80 3.88
C LYS A 61 5.74 2.93 4.75
N CYS A 62 6.06 2.57 5.99
CA CYS A 62 5.32 1.46 6.63
C CYS A 62 4.58 1.74 7.95
N TYR A 63 4.57 2.96 8.49
CA TYR A 63 4.07 3.17 9.87
C TYR A 63 3.14 4.38 9.99
N HIS A 64 1.89 4.22 9.55
CA HIS A 64 0.78 5.11 9.97
C HIS A 64 -0.49 4.36 10.37
N LYS A 65 -0.39 3.09 10.78
CA LYS A 65 -1.57 2.32 11.19
C LYS A 65 -2.02 2.49 12.63
N ASP A 66 -1.15 2.85 13.58
CA ASP A 66 -1.54 2.87 14.99
C ASP A 66 -1.60 4.27 15.64
N PHE A 67 -1.64 5.34 14.85
CA PHE A 67 -1.91 6.69 15.37
C PHE A 67 -2.80 7.51 14.43
N GLN A 68 -4.06 7.09 14.28
CA GLN A 68 -5.14 8.05 14.03
C GLN A 68 -5.80 8.32 15.39
N GLN A 69 -5.54 9.47 16.04
CA GLN A 69 -6.05 10.77 15.61
C GLN A 69 -7.53 10.66 15.26
N ALA A 70 -8.38 10.74 16.29
CA ALA A 70 -9.78 11.07 16.10
C ALA A 70 -9.85 12.49 15.48
N GLU A 71 -9.84 12.57 14.15
CA GLU A 71 -10.16 13.79 13.42
C GLU A 71 -11.67 14.03 13.49
N ASN A 72 -12.09 14.61 14.60
CA ASN A 72 -13.19 15.56 14.61
C ASN A 72 -12.71 16.78 15.37
N ASN A 73 -11.85 17.58 14.72
CA ASN A 73 -11.71 19.01 15.01
C ASN A 73 -11.00 19.70 13.84
N SER A 74 -11.81 20.08 12.84
CA SER A 74 -11.47 20.86 11.64
C SER A 74 -10.93 22.28 11.92
N LYS A 75 -10.54 22.61 13.16
CA LYS A 75 -10.18 23.97 13.57
C LYS A 75 -8.75 24.39 13.17
N PHE A 76 -7.84 23.48 12.82
CA PHE A 76 -6.40 23.82 12.72
C PHE A 76 -5.69 23.42 11.43
N ASN A 77 -6.35 22.74 10.49
CA ASN A 77 -5.71 22.41 9.21
C ASN A 77 -5.35 23.70 8.44
N HIS A 78 -4.07 23.78 8.04
CA HIS A 78 -3.46 24.87 7.25
C HIS A 78 -3.16 26.18 8.00
N LYS A 79 -3.24 26.20 9.34
CA LYS A 79 -2.86 27.37 10.13
C LYS A 79 -1.34 27.50 10.28
N LYS A 80 -0.83 28.71 10.05
CA LYS A 80 0.54 29.12 10.36
C LYS A 80 0.55 29.85 11.70
N LEU A 81 1.42 29.42 12.60
CA LEU A 81 1.63 30.05 13.91
C LEU A 81 2.93 30.83 13.89
N LYS A 82 2.91 32.08 14.37
CA LYS A 82 4.10 32.91 14.46
C LYS A 82 4.39 33.24 15.92
N PHE A 83 5.45 32.66 16.47
CA PHE A 83 5.83 32.85 17.88
C PHE A 83 7.33 32.62 18.09
N GLU A 84 7.84 32.80 19.31
CA GLU A 84 9.24 32.51 19.65
C GLU A 84 9.35 31.12 20.30
N PRO A 85 10.04 30.14 19.68
CA PRO A 85 10.06 28.78 20.20
C PRO A 85 10.97 28.66 21.44
N LYS A 86 10.38 28.29 22.58
CA LYS A 86 11.05 28.14 23.90
C LYS A 86 10.77 26.77 24.54
N ILE A 87 11.67 26.24 25.35
CA ILE A 87 11.54 24.91 25.98
C ILE A 87 11.75 25.03 27.48
N ILE A 88 10.92 24.38 28.28
CA ILE A 88 10.99 24.44 29.75
C ILE A 88 12.08 23.48 30.24
N PHE A 89 13.21 23.99 30.72
CA PHE A 89 14.27 23.19 31.34
C PHE A 89 14.31 23.48 32.84
N GLY A 90 13.76 22.59 33.67
CA GLY A 90 13.58 22.85 35.10
C GLY A 90 12.58 24.00 35.34
N LYS A 91 13.05 25.12 35.88
CA LYS A 91 12.23 26.33 36.14
C LYS A 91 12.47 27.48 35.15
N ILE A 92 13.27 27.26 34.10
CA ILE A 92 13.65 28.30 33.12
C ILE A 92 13.20 27.93 31.70
N LEU A 93 13.07 28.93 30.83
CA LEU A 93 12.82 28.75 29.40
C LEU A 93 14.12 28.90 28.61
N VAL A 94 14.43 27.93 27.74
CA VAL A 94 15.60 27.95 26.86
C VAL A 94 15.18 28.02 25.39
N SER A 95 16.03 28.53 24.51
CA SER A 95 15.70 28.61 23.07
C SER A 95 15.69 27.22 22.41
N LEU A 96 14.97 27.09 21.29
CA LEU A 96 14.98 25.86 20.47
C LEU A 96 16.41 25.44 20.04
N VAL A 97 17.23 26.40 19.63
CA VAL A 97 18.63 26.15 19.24
C VAL A 97 19.43 25.60 20.43
N THR A 98 19.27 26.19 21.61
CA THR A 98 19.94 25.73 22.84
C THR A 98 19.52 24.31 23.23
N ALA A 99 18.23 23.99 23.12
CA ALA A 99 17.75 22.64 23.41
C ALA A 99 18.27 21.60 22.43
N ILE A 100 18.30 21.90 21.12
CA ILE A 100 18.89 21.01 20.11
C ILE A 100 20.39 20.80 20.37
N SER A 101 21.11 21.84 20.81
CA SER A 101 22.52 21.68 21.23
C SER A 101 22.68 20.78 22.47
N ILE A 102 21.76 20.81 23.43
CA ILE A 102 21.76 19.90 24.60
C ILE A 102 21.45 18.45 24.17
N LEU A 103 20.62 18.24 23.15
CA LEU A 103 20.33 16.91 22.58
C LEU A 103 21.57 16.27 21.92
N GLY A 104 22.39 17.07 21.24
CA GLY A 104 23.59 16.61 20.54
C GLY A 104 24.87 16.51 21.38
N CYS A 105 24.86 16.96 22.64
CA CYS A 105 26.04 16.99 23.51
C CYS A 105 25.63 16.74 24.97
N GLY A 106 26.17 15.69 25.60
CA GLY A 106 25.98 15.40 27.03
C GLY A 106 26.67 16.38 27.98
N GLN A 107 26.45 17.70 27.86
CA GLN A 107 26.91 18.70 28.82
C GLN A 107 25.92 19.85 29.05
N THR A 108 25.81 20.23 30.32
CA THR A 108 24.98 21.31 30.89
C THR A 108 25.28 22.70 30.32
N VAL A 109 24.25 23.38 29.81
CA VAL A 109 24.30 24.81 29.48
C VAL A 109 23.40 25.60 30.46
N LYS A 110 23.96 26.64 31.08
CA LYS A 110 23.22 27.61 31.91
C LYS A 110 22.48 28.60 31.01
N ALA A 111 21.18 28.82 31.24
CA ALA A 111 20.40 29.84 30.53
C ALA A 111 19.78 30.84 31.52
N GLU A 112 19.88 32.12 31.18
CA GLU A 112 19.32 33.25 31.94
C GLU A 112 17.89 33.58 31.49
N GLY A 113 17.01 33.92 32.44
CA GLY A 113 15.56 33.90 32.26
C GLY A 113 14.87 35.23 31.95
N LYS A 114 13.71 35.15 31.28
CA LYS A 114 12.61 36.12 31.34
C LYS A 114 11.25 35.40 31.38
N SER A 115 10.27 36.02 32.04
CA SER A 115 8.94 35.49 32.37
C SER A 115 7.99 35.31 31.18
N GLN A 116 6.99 34.44 31.37
CA GLN A 116 5.99 33.95 30.40
C GLN A 116 5.04 35.04 29.86
N GLU A 117 4.68 34.96 28.57
CA GLU A 117 3.50 35.63 27.98
C GLU A 117 2.67 34.61 27.17
N ILE A 118 1.33 34.71 27.26
CA ILE A 118 0.32 33.84 26.63
C ILE A 118 -0.39 34.63 25.50
N VAL A 119 -0.61 34.04 24.32
CA VAL A 119 -1.30 34.65 23.15
C VAL A 119 -2.77 34.22 23.08
N THR A 120 -3.71 35.10 22.70
CA THR A 120 -5.19 34.87 22.75
C THR A 120 -5.91 34.85 21.39
N VAL A 121 -7.12 34.26 21.39
CA VAL A 121 -7.95 33.86 20.23
C VAL A 121 -8.51 35.03 19.38
N ASP A 122 -8.71 36.21 19.98
CA ASP A 122 -9.41 37.34 19.33
C ASP A 122 -8.67 37.90 18.10
N GLN A 123 -7.36 37.66 17.99
CA GLN A 123 -6.57 38.12 16.85
C GLN A 123 -6.83 37.33 15.54
N ILE A 124 -7.55 36.20 15.59
CA ILE A 124 -7.63 35.24 14.48
C ILE A 124 -8.99 35.24 13.77
N GLN A 125 -10.06 35.73 14.41
CA GLN A 125 -11.43 35.37 14.03
C GLN A 125 -12.12 36.27 12.99
N SER A 126 -11.46 37.30 12.45
CA SER A 126 -12.13 38.38 11.71
C SER A 126 -12.23 38.24 10.17
N GLN A 127 -11.99 37.07 9.54
CA GLN A 127 -11.70 37.07 8.09
C GLN A 127 -12.37 36.07 7.12
N ILE A 128 -13.30 35.16 7.45
CA ILE A 128 -13.79 34.20 6.41
C ILE A 128 -15.29 33.82 6.53
N GLU A 129 -16.04 34.00 5.44
CA GLU A 129 -17.34 33.35 5.11
C GLU A 129 -17.14 32.27 4.03
N LEU A 130 -18.01 31.24 4.00
CA LEU A 130 -17.89 30.02 3.17
C LEU A 130 -19.18 29.73 2.37
N ASN A 131 -19.04 29.13 1.18
CA ASN A 131 -20.10 28.36 0.51
C ASN A 131 -19.51 27.21 -0.34
N GLU A 132 -20.17 26.04 -0.29
CA GLU A 132 -19.79 24.76 -0.93
C GLU A 132 -20.65 24.43 -2.17
N LYS A 133 -20.08 23.66 -3.12
CA LYS A 133 -20.76 22.57 -3.86
C LYS A 133 -19.78 21.68 -4.65
N ASP A 134 -20.10 20.38 -4.72
CA ASP A 134 -19.39 19.26 -5.35
C ASP A 134 -19.04 19.45 -6.84
N ILE A 135 -17.78 19.21 -7.23
CA ILE A 135 -17.32 19.08 -8.63
C ILE A 135 -16.08 18.15 -8.67
N GLU A 136 -15.85 17.42 -9.77
CA GLU A 136 -14.51 16.94 -10.17
C GLU A 136 -13.48 18.06 -9.94
N ILE A 137 -12.51 17.81 -9.06
CA ILE A 137 -11.60 18.85 -8.61
C ILE A 137 -10.34 18.78 -9.48
N ASN A 138 -10.24 19.69 -10.45
CA ASN A 138 -8.95 20.09 -10.98
C ASN A 138 -8.27 20.92 -9.88
N GLN A 139 -7.26 20.36 -9.24
CA GLN A 139 -6.54 21.05 -8.16
C GLN A 139 -5.16 21.43 -8.66
N GLU A 140 -4.90 22.75 -8.73
CA GLU A 140 -3.57 23.31 -8.87
C GLU A 140 -2.89 23.30 -7.49
N ASN A 141 -1.80 22.54 -7.35
CA ASN A 141 -0.96 22.59 -6.15
C ASN A 141 0.01 23.78 -6.23
N SER A 142 0.68 24.09 -5.11
CA SER A 142 1.62 25.22 -4.93
C SER A 142 2.89 25.18 -5.80
N SER A 143 2.91 24.35 -6.84
CA SER A 143 3.99 24.14 -7.82
C SER A 143 3.48 24.14 -9.28
N ASP A 144 2.29 24.69 -9.57
CA ASP A 144 1.64 24.71 -10.91
C ASP A 144 1.27 23.31 -11.46
N GLU A 145 1.11 22.31 -10.59
CA GLU A 145 0.80 20.93 -10.98
C GLU A 145 -0.71 20.68 -11.03
N VAL A 146 -1.24 20.30 -12.20
CA VAL A 146 -2.63 19.85 -12.36
C VAL A 146 -2.68 18.32 -12.23
N VAL A 147 -3.31 17.83 -11.17
CA VAL A 147 -3.57 16.41 -10.96
C VAL A 147 -5.06 16.12 -11.13
N THR A 148 -5.37 15.02 -11.81
CA THR A 148 -6.76 14.53 -11.94
C THR A 148 -6.92 13.36 -10.99
N ILE A 149 -7.91 13.42 -10.09
CA ILE A 149 -8.13 12.41 -9.05
C ILE A 149 -9.60 11.97 -9.02
N GLN A 150 -9.86 10.69 -8.76
CA GLN A 150 -11.20 10.14 -8.58
C GLN A 150 -11.42 9.76 -7.11
N LYS A 151 -12.49 10.26 -6.48
CA LYS A 151 -12.78 9.95 -5.07
C LYS A 151 -13.15 8.47 -4.88
N LEU A 152 -12.51 7.81 -3.92
CA LEU A 152 -12.78 6.41 -3.53
C LEU A 152 -13.40 6.30 -2.13
N ALA A 153 -13.16 7.28 -1.25
CA ALA A 153 -13.70 7.36 0.11
C ALA A 153 -13.56 8.77 0.68
N PRO A 154 -13.98 9.03 1.94
CA PRO A 154 -13.52 10.20 2.67
C PRO A 154 -12.00 10.26 2.63
N ASN A 155 -11.46 11.35 2.07
CA ASN A 155 -10.03 11.68 2.01
C ASN A 155 -9.13 10.79 1.13
N GLU A 156 -9.67 9.73 0.53
CA GLU A 156 -8.98 8.81 -0.39
C GLU A 156 -9.40 9.04 -1.85
N TYR A 157 -8.41 9.19 -2.72
CA TYR A 157 -8.64 9.42 -4.14
C TYR A 157 -7.68 8.55 -4.99
N LYS A 158 -8.18 7.93 -6.07
CA LYS A 158 -7.35 7.32 -7.13
C LYS A 158 -6.71 8.44 -7.94
N LEU A 159 -5.40 8.37 -8.17
CA LEU A 159 -4.75 9.26 -9.13
C LEU A 159 -5.06 8.79 -10.56
N LEU A 160 -5.64 9.65 -11.39
CA LEU A 160 -5.85 9.41 -12.82
C LEU A 160 -4.69 10.00 -13.64
N THR A 161 -4.19 11.20 -13.29
CA THR A 161 -3.03 11.85 -13.92
C THR A 161 -2.22 12.66 -12.90
N GLY A 162 -0.89 12.65 -12.97
CA GLY A 162 -0.01 13.35 -12.01
C GLY A 162 1.24 13.98 -12.62
N ASN A 163 1.45 15.26 -12.31
CA ASN A 163 2.55 16.19 -12.63
C ASN A 163 2.87 16.47 -14.13
N CYS A 164 2.83 17.76 -14.51
CA CYS A 164 2.88 18.33 -15.87
C CYS A 164 1.79 17.94 -16.89
N GLY A 165 0.69 17.29 -16.49
CA GLY A 165 -0.33 16.81 -17.45
C GLY A 165 0.21 15.82 -18.51
N SER A 166 1.46 15.37 -18.34
CA SER A 166 2.17 14.50 -19.25
C SER A 166 2.12 13.05 -18.77
N ASP A 167 2.21 12.73 -17.49
CA ASP A 167 2.31 11.34 -17.07
C ASP A 167 0.93 10.69 -16.80
N LEU A 168 0.74 9.46 -17.28
CA LEU A 168 -0.50 8.69 -17.22
C LEU A 168 -0.33 7.47 -16.32
N TYR A 169 -1.29 7.24 -15.42
CA TYR A 169 -1.29 6.12 -14.50
C TYR A 169 -2.53 5.28 -14.73
N PHE A 170 -2.34 3.97 -14.92
CA PHE A 170 -3.42 3.02 -15.12
C PHE A 170 -3.31 1.91 -14.09
N ASP A 171 -4.36 1.72 -13.30
CA ASP A 171 -4.48 0.61 -12.37
C ASP A 171 -5.10 -0.64 -13.02
N SER A 172 -5.55 -0.54 -14.28
CA SER A 172 -6.27 -1.60 -14.99
C SER A 172 -5.74 -1.76 -16.41
N VAL A 173 -5.56 -3.02 -16.85
CA VAL A 173 -5.14 -3.29 -18.22
C VAL A 173 -6.21 -2.82 -19.22
N GLU A 174 -7.49 -2.83 -18.86
CA GLU A 174 -8.55 -2.36 -19.76
C GLU A 174 -8.49 -0.85 -20.04
N GLU A 175 -8.23 -0.01 -19.04
CA GLU A 175 -8.03 1.43 -19.26
C GLU A 175 -6.76 1.67 -20.10
N PHE A 176 -5.69 0.94 -19.81
CA PHE A 176 -4.45 0.99 -20.58
C PHE A 176 -4.67 0.58 -22.06
N SER A 177 -5.33 -0.56 -22.33
CA SER A 177 -5.64 -1.02 -23.68
C SER A 177 -6.46 0.01 -24.46
N LYS A 178 -7.44 0.64 -23.82
CA LYS A 178 -8.24 1.72 -24.41
C LYS A 178 -7.37 2.92 -24.78
N GLN A 179 -6.45 3.33 -23.89
CA GLN A 179 -5.50 4.41 -24.16
C GLN A 179 -4.58 4.09 -25.35
N LEU A 180 -4.27 2.82 -25.60
CA LEU A 180 -3.50 2.42 -26.77
C LEU A 180 -4.30 2.46 -28.07
N GLY A 181 -5.64 2.47 -28.01
CA GLY A 181 -6.51 2.40 -29.19
C GLY A 181 -6.39 1.07 -29.94
N LYS A 182 -6.00 -0.02 -29.25
CA LYS A 182 -5.74 -1.33 -29.84
C LYS A 182 -6.76 -2.36 -29.37
N ASN A 183 -7.04 -3.34 -30.22
CA ASN A 183 -7.80 -4.51 -29.82
C ASN A 183 -6.98 -5.35 -28.83
N LYS A 184 -7.67 -6.06 -27.93
CA LYS A 184 -7.05 -7.01 -26.99
C LYS A 184 -6.34 -8.10 -27.82
N PRO A 185 -5.03 -8.35 -27.62
CA PRO A 185 -4.31 -9.39 -28.34
C PRO A 185 -4.78 -10.77 -27.88
N THR A 186 -4.80 -11.72 -28.81
CA THR A 186 -5.07 -13.13 -28.53
C THR A 186 -3.82 -13.84 -28.06
N TYR A 187 -3.98 -14.94 -27.30
CA TYR A 187 -2.88 -15.83 -26.90
C TYR A 187 -2.01 -16.24 -28.10
N ALA A 188 -2.62 -16.67 -29.21
CA ALA A 188 -1.90 -17.09 -30.41
C ALA A 188 -1.05 -15.96 -31.04
N GLU A 189 -1.49 -14.71 -30.97
CA GLU A 189 -0.70 -13.56 -31.44
C GLU A 189 0.52 -13.31 -30.55
N ILE A 190 0.38 -13.47 -29.23
CA ILE A 190 1.47 -13.34 -28.27
C ILE A 190 2.48 -14.48 -28.45
N GLU A 191 2.00 -15.72 -28.51
CA GLU A 191 2.82 -16.92 -28.76
C GLU A 191 3.68 -16.76 -30.02
N LYS A 192 3.06 -16.33 -31.13
CA LYS A 192 3.79 -16.06 -32.37
C LYS A 192 4.87 -14.99 -32.20
N LYS A 193 4.59 -13.91 -31.46
CA LYS A 193 5.57 -12.84 -31.20
C LYS A 193 6.74 -13.34 -30.34
N ILE A 194 6.49 -14.16 -29.33
CA ILE A 194 7.55 -14.78 -28.52
C ILE A 194 8.40 -15.71 -29.40
N GLN A 195 7.77 -16.57 -30.20
CA GLN A 195 8.48 -17.50 -31.07
C GLN A 195 9.42 -16.78 -32.06
N GLN A 196 8.97 -15.65 -32.59
CA GLN A 196 9.71 -14.83 -33.56
C GLN A 196 10.75 -13.90 -32.91
N ASN A 197 10.73 -13.73 -31.58
CA ASN A 197 11.61 -12.80 -30.89
C ASN A 197 13.03 -13.40 -30.73
N SER A 198 14.01 -12.83 -31.44
CA SER A 198 15.42 -13.26 -31.36
C SER A 198 16.13 -12.87 -30.07
N SER A 199 15.56 -11.97 -29.27
CA SER A 199 16.11 -11.51 -27.99
C SER A 199 15.71 -12.39 -26.80
N ILE A 200 14.93 -13.44 -27.05
CA ILE A 200 14.60 -14.48 -26.08
C ILE A 200 15.30 -15.77 -26.54
N PRO A 201 16.24 -16.33 -25.75
CA PRO A 201 16.82 -17.64 -26.03
C PRO A 201 15.77 -18.75 -26.14
N ASP A 202 15.96 -19.71 -27.05
CA ASP A 202 14.95 -20.73 -27.38
C ASP A 202 14.54 -21.59 -26.17
N LYS A 203 15.47 -21.87 -25.24
CA LYS A 203 15.15 -22.59 -24.00
C LYS A 203 14.09 -21.91 -23.14
N TYR A 204 14.04 -20.57 -23.14
CA TYR A 204 13.04 -19.82 -22.38
C TYR A 204 11.74 -19.61 -23.18
N LYS A 205 11.82 -19.55 -24.52
CA LYS A 205 10.63 -19.52 -25.37
C LYS A 205 9.74 -20.72 -25.12
N THR A 206 10.30 -21.93 -25.07
CA THR A 206 9.53 -23.15 -24.83
C THR A 206 8.70 -23.05 -23.55
N VAL A 207 9.32 -22.60 -22.45
CA VAL A 207 8.63 -22.40 -21.16
C VAL A 207 7.53 -21.35 -21.26
N PHE A 208 7.80 -20.21 -21.89
CA PHE A 208 6.79 -19.15 -22.03
C PHE A 208 5.61 -19.54 -22.92
N ILE A 209 5.86 -20.29 -23.99
CA ILE A 209 4.79 -20.77 -24.89
C ILE A 209 3.92 -21.79 -24.17
N GLU A 210 4.52 -22.79 -23.52
CA GLU A 210 3.78 -23.77 -22.72
C GLU A 210 2.97 -23.08 -21.60
N GLY A 211 3.57 -22.09 -20.94
CA GLY A 211 2.89 -21.27 -19.94
C GLY A 211 1.67 -20.52 -20.48
N LEU A 212 1.77 -19.95 -21.68
CA LEU A 212 0.66 -19.27 -22.34
C LEU A 212 -0.45 -20.24 -22.77
N GLU A 213 -0.10 -21.45 -23.21
CA GLU A 213 -1.08 -22.49 -23.54
C GLU A 213 -1.89 -22.90 -22.31
N ASN A 214 -1.26 -23.04 -21.15
CA ASN A 214 -1.94 -23.32 -19.89
C ASN A 214 -2.81 -22.14 -19.44
N LEU A 215 -2.28 -20.91 -19.49
CA LEU A 215 -3.05 -19.70 -19.16
C LEU A 215 -4.27 -19.51 -20.06
N LYS A 216 -4.21 -19.92 -21.32
CA LYS A 216 -5.37 -19.88 -22.23
C LYS A 216 -6.53 -20.74 -21.74
N VAL A 217 -6.25 -21.81 -21.00
CA VAL A 217 -7.26 -22.70 -20.42
C VAL A 217 -7.74 -22.18 -19.07
N THR A 218 -6.82 -21.75 -18.21
CA THR A 218 -7.10 -21.39 -16.82
C THR A 218 -7.53 -19.93 -16.63
N MET A 219 -7.03 -19.03 -17.47
CA MET A 219 -7.31 -17.59 -17.45
C MET A 219 -7.64 -17.06 -18.86
N PRO A 220 -8.64 -17.61 -19.58
CA PRO A 220 -8.90 -17.31 -21.00
C PRO A 220 -9.17 -15.83 -21.30
N ASP A 221 -9.68 -15.08 -20.31
CA ASP A 221 -10.03 -13.67 -20.44
C ASP A 221 -8.90 -12.71 -20.00
N LEU A 222 -7.72 -13.21 -19.65
CA LEU A 222 -6.58 -12.38 -19.23
C LEU A 222 -6.14 -11.45 -20.37
N ASN A 223 -6.08 -10.16 -20.08
CA ASN A 223 -5.73 -9.16 -21.09
C ASN A 223 -4.20 -9.06 -21.25
N LEU A 224 -3.68 -9.57 -22.37
CA LEU A 224 -2.24 -9.62 -22.65
C LEU A 224 -1.69 -8.34 -23.30
N SER A 225 -2.41 -7.21 -23.24
CA SER A 225 -2.00 -5.96 -23.90
C SER A 225 -0.67 -5.41 -23.37
N VAL A 226 -0.37 -5.60 -22.09
CA VAL A 226 0.89 -5.15 -21.47
C VAL A 226 2.06 -5.94 -22.04
N LEU A 227 1.94 -7.28 -22.03
CA LEU A 227 2.93 -8.19 -22.60
C LEU A 227 3.14 -7.92 -24.09
N ASP A 228 2.07 -7.62 -24.83
CA ASP A 228 2.16 -7.23 -26.23
C ASP A 228 3.01 -5.96 -26.45
N GLU A 229 2.86 -4.94 -25.60
CA GLU A 229 3.69 -3.74 -25.68
C GLU A 229 5.15 -4.03 -25.31
N HIS A 230 5.42 -4.89 -24.32
CA HIS A 230 6.79 -5.33 -24.05
C HIS A 230 7.42 -6.06 -25.24
N LEU A 231 6.67 -6.96 -25.89
CA LEU A 231 7.13 -7.67 -27.08
C LEU A 231 7.42 -6.71 -28.24
N LYS A 232 6.57 -5.69 -28.48
CA LYS A 232 6.82 -4.65 -29.48
C LYS A 232 8.07 -3.82 -29.18
N ARG A 233 8.39 -3.61 -27.90
CA ARG A 233 9.57 -2.87 -27.44
C ARG A 233 10.85 -3.72 -27.44
N GLY A 234 10.76 -4.98 -27.85
CA GLY A 234 11.90 -5.89 -27.91
C GLY A 234 12.20 -6.55 -26.57
N LEU A 235 11.17 -7.07 -25.89
CA LEU A 235 11.32 -7.89 -24.68
C LEU A 235 12.51 -8.83 -24.79
N LYS A 236 13.43 -8.76 -23.83
CA LYS A 236 14.69 -9.48 -23.85
C LYS A 236 14.89 -10.27 -22.57
N VAL A 237 15.50 -11.45 -22.68
CA VAL A 237 16.04 -12.18 -21.53
C VAL A 237 17.55 -11.98 -21.49
N VAL A 238 18.08 -11.59 -20.34
CA VAL A 238 19.51 -11.39 -20.09
C VAL A 238 19.92 -12.28 -18.93
N GLU A 239 20.88 -13.16 -19.19
CA GLU A 239 21.47 -14.00 -18.15
C GLU A 239 22.48 -13.20 -17.33
N LYS A 240 22.36 -13.29 -16.00
CA LYS A 240 23.24 -12.64 -15.01
C LYS A 240 23.58 -13.63 -13.91
N THR A 241 24.69 -13.43 -13.24
CA THR A 241 25.00 -14.17 -12.01
C THR A 241 24.07 -13.76 -10.87
N GLY A 242 23.85 -14.63 -9.89
CA GLY A 242 23.04 -14.30 -8.71
C GLY A 242 23.53 -13.04 -7.99
N LYS A 243 24.86 -12.84 -7.92
CA LYS A 243 25.46 -11.62 -7.33
C LYS A 243 25.05 -10.35 -8.07
N GLU A 244 25.09 -10.36 -9.40
CA GLU A 244 24.70 -9.18 -10.20
C GLU A 244 23.22 -8.85 -10.06
N ILE A 245 22.36 -9.87 -9.93
CA ILE A 245 20.94 -9.66 -9.66
C ILE A 245 20.76 -9.10 -8.25
N SER A 246 21.42 -9.68 -7.24
CA SER A 246 21.25 -9.23 -5.86
C SER A 246 21.75 -7.81 -5.61
N GLU A 247 22.83 -7.40 -6.27
CA GLU A 247 23.35 -6.03 -6.20
C GLU A 247 22.40 -5.00 -6.83
N GLN A 248 21.56 -5.42 -7.78
CA GLN A 248 20.63 -4.55 -8.49
C GLN A 248 19.22 -4.56 -7.87
N GLU A 249 18.74 -5.73 -7.44
CA GLU A 249 17.32 -6.01 -7.16
C GLU A 249 17.08 -6.46 -5.71
N GLY A 250 18.12 -6.67 -4.91
CA GLY A 250 18.03 -7.05 -3.49
C GLY A 250 18.59 -8.44 -3.16
N PRO A 251 18.95 -8.69 -1.89
CA PRO A 251 19.78 -9.83 -1.49
C PRO A 251 19.16 -11.21 -1.78
N ASN A 252 17.83 -11.31 -1.82
CA ASN A 252 17.10 -12.57 -2.05
C ASN A 252 16.65 -12.78 -3.51
N SER A 253 16.94 -11.83 -4.40
CA SER A 253 16.47 -11.85 -5.78
C SER A 253 17.31 -12.79 -6.65
N ILE A 254 16.68 -13.79 -7.27
CA ILE A 254 17.31 -14.76 -8.21
C ILE A 254 16.94 -14.48 -9.68
N ALA A 255 15.91 -13.68 -9.89
CA ALA A 255 15.40 -13.19 -11.15
C ALA A 255 14.73 -11.83 -10.90
N ALA A 256 14.54 -11.05 -11.96
CA ALA A 256 13.77 -9.80 -11.89
C ALA A 256 13.30 -9.33 -13.27
N PHE A 257 12.17 -8.62 -13.30
CA PHE A 257 11.65 -7.98 -14.49
C PHE A 257 11.75 -6.45 -14.43
N ASP A 258 12.53 -5.89 -15.34
CA ASP A 258 12.61 -4.45 -15.55
C ASP A 258 11.46 -3.96 -16.44
N LYS A 259 10.37 -3.53 -15.78
CA LYS A 259 9.16 -2.95 -16.40
C LYS A 259 9.47 -1.74 -17.29
N ALA A 260 10.57 -1.02 -17.05
CA ALA A 260 10.93 0.19 -17.80
C ALA A 260 11.70 -0.13 -19.07
N ASN A 261 12.53 -1.19 -19.08
CA ASN A 261 13.35 -1.55 -20.23
C ASN A 261 12.86 -2.80 -20.97
N SER A 262 11.86 -3.50 -20.46
CA SER A 262 11.36 -4.78 -21.00
C SER A 262 12.45 -5.86 -20.98
N ILE A 263 13.11 -6.02 -19.84
CA ILE A 263 14.21 -6.98 -19.68
C ILE A 263 13.92 -7.91 -18.51
N LEU A 264 13.94 -9.22 -18.76
CA LEU A 264 14.03 -10.23 -17.72
C LEU A 264 15.51 -10.52 -17.42
N PHE A 265 15.92 -10.30 -16.18
CA PHE A 265 17.22 -10.74 -15.67
C PHE A 265 17.07 -12.10 -15.00
N ILE A 266 17.86 -13.08 -15.44
CA ILE A 266 17.73 -14.47 -14.99
C ILE A 266 19.10 -15.01 -14.57
N ASN A 267 19.15 -15.70 -13.42
CA ASN A 267 20.32 -16.52 -13.08
C ASN A 267 20.17 -17.95 -13.63
N PRO A 268 20.89 -18.31 -14.71
CA PRO A 268 20.73 -19.61 -15.36
C PRO A 268 21.13 -20.80 -14.48
N GLU A 269 21.87 -20.60 -13.38
CA GLU A 269 22.29 -21.68 -12.48
C GLU A 269 21.16 -22.16 -11.55
N ASN A 270 20.23 -21.26 -11.20
CA ASN A 270 19.22 -21.50 -10.16
C ASN A 270 17.76 -21.31 -10.65
N VAL A 271 17.57 -20.84 -11.88
CA VAL A 271 16.23 -20.55 -12.40
C VAL A 271 15.47 -21.83 -12.74
N ASN A 272 14.22 -21.92 -12.31
CA ASN A 272 13.27 -22.96 -12.70
C ASN A 272 12.12 -22.36 -13.55
N GLU A 273 11.24 -23.22 -14.07
CA GLU A 273 10.09 -22.77 -14.90
C GLU A 273 9.17 -21.81 -14.13
N GLU A 274 8.93 -22.08 -12.85
CA GLU A 274 8.11 -21.23 -11.97
C GLU A 274 8.64 -19.79 -11.89
N THR A 275 9.94 -19.64 -11.64
CA THR A 275 10.60 -18.33 -11.56
C THR A 275 10.51 -17.59 -12.90
N LEU A 276 10.69 -18.30 -14.02
CA LEU A 276 10.57 -17.71 -15.36
C LEU A 276 9.15 -17.20 -15.62
N LEU A 277 8.15 -17.98 -15.27
CA LEU A 277 6.74 -17.65 -15.46
C LEU A 277 6.27 -16.54 -14.50
N HIS A 278 6.86 -16.45 -13.31
CA HIS A 278 6.66 -15.32 -12.38
C HIS A 278 7.11 -13.99 -12.99
N GLU A 279 8.33 -13.96 -13.52
CA GLU A 279 8.85 -12.75 -14.17
C GLU A 279 8.08 -12.42 -15.47
N LEU A 280 7.61 -13.44 -16.20
CA LEU A 280 6.69 -13.23 -17.33
C LEU A 280 5.36 -12.62 -16.86
N ALA A 281 4.85 -13.02 -15.70
CA ALA A 281 3.62 -12.46 -15.13
C ALA A 281 3.79 -10.97 -14.77
N HIS A 282 4.96 -10.55 -14.31
CA HIS A 282 5.28 -9.12 -14.16
C HIS A 282 5.21 -8.37 -15.50
N ALA A 283 5.63 -9.00 -16.61
CA ALA A 283 5.47 -8.45 -17.96
C ALA A 283 4.01 -8.43 -18.47
N ILE A 284 3.13 -9.24 -17.89
CA ILE A 284 1.68 -9.22 -18.17
C ILE A 284 0.97 -8.12 -17.37
N THR A 285 1.48 -7.79 -16.18
CA THR A 285 0.74 -6.99 -15.20
C THR A 285 1.28 -5.58 -14.99
N GLY A 286 2.49 -5.25 -15.47
CA GLY A 286 3.02 -3.89 -15.32
C GLY A 286 4.00 -3.45 -16.41
N ILE A 287 3.96 -2.16 -16.74
CA ILE A 287 4.83 -1.52 -17.73
C ILE A 287 5.11 -0.06 -17.35
N ILE A 288 6.34 0.38 -17.63
CA ILE A 288 6.70 1.80 -17.67
C ILE A 288 7.21 2.11 -19.07
N MET A 289 6.58 3.05 -19.75
CA MET A 289 6.93 3.44 -21.13
C MET A 289 6.76 4.93 -21.37
N GLN A 290 7.40 5.46 -22.42
CA GLN A 290 7.07 6.78 -22.94
C GLN A 290 6.30 6.67 -24.24
N LYS A 291 5.26 7.48 -24.41
CA LYS A 291 4.45 7.57 -25.62
C LYS A 291 3.93 8.99 -25.77
N ASP A 292 4.08 9.60 -26.95
CA ASP A 292 3.55 10.94 -27.26
C ASP A 292 3.99 12.03 -26.24
N GLY A 293 5.23 11.97 -25.77
CA GLY A 293 5.78 12.90 -24.76
C GLY A 293 5.27 12.67 -23.32
N LYS A 294 4.52 11.59 -23.10
CA LYS A 294 3.90 11.19 -21.84
C LYS A 294 4.58 9.95 -21.28
N LYS A 295 4.93 9.94 -19.99
CA LYS A 295 5.32 8.68 -19.33
C LYS A 295 4.07 7.95 -18.88
N ILE A 296 3.91 6.71 -19.31
CA ILE A 296 2.80 5.84 -18.98
C ILE A 296 3.29 4.82 -17.96
N TYR A 297 2.57 4.72 -16.86
CA TYR A 297 2.75 3.73 -15.82
C TYR A 297 1.49 2.89 -15.76
N MET A 298 1.65 1.58 -15.83
CA MET A 298 0.57 0.65 -15.60
C MET A 298 1.07 -0.47 -14.71
N GLY A 299 0.24 -0.88 -13.76
CA GLY A 299 0.55 -1.88 -12.76
C GLY A 299 -0.73 -2.38 -12.09
N THR A 300 -0.64 -3.50 -11.39
CA THR A 300 -1.71 -3.98 -10.52
C THR A 300 -1.69 -3.27 -9.16
N GLU A 301 -0.62 -2.56 -8.84
CA GLU A 301 -0.53 -1.68 -7.68
C GLU A 301 -1.50 -0.49 -7.81
N ALA A 302 -2.17 -0.13 -6.72
CA ALA A 302 -3.02 1.05 -6.65
C ALA A 302 -2.20 2.28 -6.25
N ILE A 303 -2.30 3.36 -7.03
CA ILE A 303 -1.71 4.66 -6.69
C ILE A 303 -2.80 5.54 -6.11
N ILE A 304 -2.65 5.87 -4.83
CA ILE A 304 -3.65 6.56 -4.03
C ILE A 304 -3.12 7.92 -3.63
N TYR A 305 -3.92 8.93 -3.88
CA TYR A 305 -3.71 10.29 -3.42
C TYR A 305 -4.54 10.56 -2.17
N PHE A 306 -3.87 10.98 -1.10
CA PHE A 306 -4.53 11.42 0.13
C PHE A 306 -4.62 12.94 0.14
N LYS A 307 -5.84 13.46 -0.04
CA LYS A 307 -6.08 14.90 -0.18
C LYS A 307 -5.61 15.70 1.03
N ASP A 308 -5.77 15.16 2.23
CA ASP A 308 -5.44 15.90 3.46
C ASP A 308 -3.93 16.02 3.70
N THR A 309 -3.15 15.06 3.18
CA THR A 309 -1.69 15.03 3.35
C THR A 309 -0.94 15.53 2.12
N GLY A 310 -1.62 15.61 0.97
CA GLY A 310 -1.01 15.94 -0.32
C GLY A 310 -0.07 14.86 -0.85
N ASN A 311 -0.02 13.68 -0.23
CA ASN A 311 0.94 12.63 -0.56
C ASN A 311 0.33 11.58 -1.49
N LEU A 312 1.15 11.12 -2.44
CA LEU A 312 0.91 9.91 -3.22
C LEU A 312 1.49 8.70 -2.50
N GLN A 313 0.70 7.65 -2.37
CA GLN A 313 1.11 6.37 -1.83
C GLN A 313 0.80 5.25 -2.82
N VAL A 314 1.71 4.28 -2.89
CA VAL A 314 1.52 3.06 -3.67
C VAL A 314 1.13 1.97 -2.69
N TYR A 315 0.00 1.34 -2.94
CA TYR A 315 -0.52 0.22 -2.18
C TYR A 315 -0.67 -0.99 -3.10
N GLY A 316 -0.47 -2.19 -2.54
CA GLY A 316 -0.68 -3.43 -3.28
C GLY A 316 0.55 -3.91 -4.04
N THR A 317 1.75 -3.54 -3.63
CA THR A 317 2.99 -4.20 -4.09
C THR A 317 2.95 -5.69 -3.76
N GLY A 318 2.49 -6.06 -2.56
CA GLY A 318 2.28 -7.45 -2.19
C GLY A 318 1.20 -8.12 -3.03
N PHE A 319 0.18 -7.38 -3.46
CA PHE A 319 -0.82 -7.88 -4.41
C PHE A 319 -0.24 -8.09 -5.81
N ALA A 320 0.68 -7.23 -6.26
CA ALA A 320 1.35 -7.39 -7.54
C ALA A 320 2.20 -8.68 -7.57
N GLU A 321 3.01 -8.93 -6.53
CA GLU A 321 3.75 -10.19 -6.39
C GLU A 321 2.80 -11.40 -6.25
N ALA A 322 1.74 -11.28 -5.46
CA ALA A 322 0.74 -12.32 -5.31
C ALA A 322 0.04 -12.69 -6.63
N ILE A 323 -0.30 -11.70 -7.45
CA ILE A 323 -0.87 -11.94 -8.78
C ILE A 323 0.15 -12.58 -9.71
N ALA A 324 1.43 -12.16 -9.64
CA ALA A 324 2.48 -12.79 -10.42
C ALA A 324 2.63 -14.28 -10.06
N ASP A 325 2.60 -14.62 -8.77
CA ASP A 325 2.57 -16.00 -8.27
C ASP A 325 1.34 -16.77 -8.80
N ILE A 326 0.14 -16.17 -8.74
CA ILE A 326 -1.11 -16.81 -9.21
C ILE A 326 -1.06 -17.07 -10.71
N ILE A 327 -0.59 -16.10 -11.51
CA ILE A 327 -0.45 -16.27 -12.97
C ILE A 327 0.60 -17.34 -13.26
N SER A 328 1.76 -17.31 -12.59
CA SER A 328 2.82 -18.31 -12.74
C SER A 328 2.31 -19.71 -12.45
N LYS A 329 1.56 -19.88 -11.35
CA LYS A 329 0.91 -21.14 -11.00
C LYS A 329 -0.02 -21.66 -12.09
N ASN A 330 -0.89 -20.80 -12.57
CA ASN A 330 -1.84 -21.14 -13.63
C ASN A 330 -1.13 -21.42 -14.97
N ALA A 331 0.04 -20.83 -15.20
CA ALA A 331 0.90 -21.09 -16.34
C ALA A 331 1.68 -22.40 -16.23
N LEU A 332 2.07 -22.83 -15.02
CA LEU A 332 2.75 -24.12 -14.80
C LEU A 332 1.84 -25.33 -15.07
N GLY A 333 0.53 -25.17 -14.92
CA GLY A 333 -0.43 -26.27 -15.07
C GLY A 333 -0.21 -27.37 -14.02
N ASP A 334 -0.18 -28.62 -14.47
CA ASP A 334 -0.08 -29.80 -13.58
C ASP A 334 1.32 -30.05 -13.02
N LYS A 335 2.34 -29.29 -13.43
CA LYS A 335 3.74 -29.50 -13.01
C LYS A 335 3.97 -29.26 -11.51
N GLY A 336 2.99 -28.67 -10.81
CA GLY A 336 3.06 -28.37 -9.39
C GLY A 336 4.03 -27.23 -9.08
N ILE A 337 3.91 -26.68 -7.88
CA ILE A 337 4.78 -25.61 -7.36
C ILE A 337 5.74 -26.21 -6.35
N GLU A 338 7.03 -25.87 -6.45
CA GLU A 338 8.03 -26.34 -5.48
C GLU A 338 8.02 -25.51 -4.19
N LYS A 339 7.63 -24.22 -4.26
CA LYS A 339 7.19 -23.28 -3.19
C LYS A 339 7.25 -21.85 -3.74
N GLY A 340 6.10 -21.23 -4.01
CA GLY A 340 6.05 -19.84 -4.47
C GLY A 340 6.63 -18.88 -3.43
N SER A 341 7.52 -17.98 -3.86
CA SER A 341 8.18 -17.01 -2.99
C SER A 341 7.20 -16.13 -2.22
N TYR A 342 6.01 -15.90 -2.77
CA TYR A 342 4.94 -15.11 -2.17
C TYR A 342 3.65 -15.90 -1.99
N GLN A 343 3.74 -17.24 -1.87
CA GLN A 343 2.59 -18.14 -1.71
C GLN A 343 1.64 -17.66 -0.60
N ALA A 344 2.20 -17.29 0.55
CA ALA A 344 1.41 -16.85 1.69
C ALA A 344 0.66 -15.53 1.41
N ILE A 345 1.13 -14.69 0.48
CA ILE A 345 0.44 -13.47 0.06
C ILE A 345 -0.58 -13.77 -1.04
N SER A 346 -0.28 -14.66 -1.98
CA SER A 346 -1.23 -15.09 -3.01
C SER A 346 -2.46 -15.77 -2.43
N GLU A 347 -2.29 -16.64 -1.43
CA GLU A 347 -3.41 -17.24 -0.71
C GLU A 347 -4.31 -16.21 -0.03
N GLN A 348 -3.71 -15.20 0.60
CA GLN A 348 -4.46 -14.12 1.21
C GLN A 348 -5.30 -13.37 0.17
N LEU A 349 -4.68 -13.04 -0.96
CA LEU A 349 -5.33 -12.35 -2.05
C LEU A 349 -6.50 -13.17 -2.62
N GLU A 350 -6.33 -14.48 -2.83
CA GLU A 350 -7.40 -15.35 -3.35
C GLU A 350 -8.62 -15.39 -2.43
N VAL A 351 -8.43 -15.53 -1.11
CA VAL A 351 -9.53 -15.47 -0.14
C VAL A 351 -10.25 -14.12 -0.24
N MET A 352 -9.49 -13.02 -0.28
CA MET A 352 -10.06 -11.67 -0.38
C MET A 352 -10.84 -11.46 -1.69
N LEU A 353 -10.31 -11.95 -2.81
CA LEU A 353 -10.99 -11.91 -4.11
C LEU A 353 -12.27 -12.73 -4.07
N ASN A 354 -12.23 -13.96 -3.53
CA ASN A 354 -13.41 -14.82 -3.44
C ASN A 354 -14.55 -14.20 -2.61
N VAL A 355 -14.24 -13.62 -1.45
CA VAL A 355 -15.23 -12.93 -0.60
C VAL A 355 -15.82 -11.72 -1.30
N THR A 356 -15.02 -10.98 -2.08
CA THR A 356 -15.48 -9.83 -2.85
C THR A 356 -16.15 -10.21 -4.18
N HIS A 357 -16.32 -11.52 -4.44
CA HIS A 357 -16.80 -12.07 -5.70
C HIS A 357 -16.02 -11.52 -6.90
N ASP A 358 -14.71 -11.46 -6.74
CA ASP A 358 -13.74 -11.07 -7.74
C ASP A 358 -12.87 -12.24 -8.17
N SER A 359 -12.05 -12.06 -9.20
CA SER A 359 -11.10 -13.08 -9.65
C SER A 359 -9.73 -12.47 -9.91
N PRO A 360 -8.65 -13.26 -9.92
CA PRO A 360 -7.32 -12.78 -10.29
C PRO A 360 -7.32 -12.11 -11.67
N THR A 361 -8.01 -12.71 -12.65
CA THR A 361 -8.19 -12.14 -14.00
C THR A 361 -8.88 -10.79 -13.96
N ASP A 362 -9.95 -10.65 -13.16
CA ASP A 362 -10.64 -9.37 -13.01
C ASP A 362 -9.77 -8.32 -12.32
N LEU A 363 -8.95 -8.70 -11.33
CA LEU A 363 -8.04 -7.78 -10.66
C LEU A 363 -7.02 -7.20 -11.65
N VAL A 364 -6.43 -8.03 -12.51
CA VAL A 364 -5.52 -7.56 -13.58
C VAL A 364 -6.25 -6.68 -14.59
N ASN A 365 -7.37 -7.18 -15.11
CA ASN A 365 -8.07 -6.50 -16.21
C ASN A 365 -8.70 -5.18 -15.77
N LYS A 366 -9.29 -5.14 -14.57
CA LYS A 366 -10.15 -4.05 -14.09
C LYS A 366 -9.57 -3.28 -12.90
N GLY A 367 -8.44 -3.73 -12.37
CA GLY A 367 -7.62 -3.00 -11.42
C GLY A 367 -8.00 -3.12 -9.95
N THR A 368 -7.02 -2.84 -9.09
CA THR A 368 -7.12 -2.93 -7.63
C THR A 368 -8.14 -1.95 -7.05
N SER A 369 -8.38 -0.80 -7.69
CA SER A 369 -9.44 0.13 -7.25
C SER A 369 -10.83 -0.49 -7.32
N ARG A 370 -11.11 -1.35 -8.30
CA ARG A 370 -12.40 -2.05 -8.38
C ARG A 370 -12.54 -3.07 -7.26
N PHE A 371 -11.48 -3.81 -6.94
CA PHE A 371 -11.47 -4.72 -5.79
C PHE A 371 -11.78 -3.97 -4.49
N ILE A 372 -11.12 -2.83 -4.25
CA ILE A 372 -11.38 -1.96 -3.09
C ILE A 372 -12.86 -1.53 -3.05
N GLN A 373 -13.43 -1.12 -4.18
CA GLN A 373 -14.85 -0.75 -4.25
C GLN A 373 -15.78 -1.92 -3.95
N LYS A 374 -15.44 -3.14 -4.39
CA LYS A 374 -16.21 -4.35 -4.06
C LYS A 374 -16.12 -4.69 -2.58
N ALA A 375 -14.94 -4.56 -1.96
CA ALA A 375 -14.75 -4.74 -0.52
C ALA A 375 -15.65 -3.77 0.29
N LYS A 376 -15.69 -2.50 -0.11
CA LYS A 376 -16.59 -1.50 0.51
C LYS A 376 -18.07 -1.89 0.39
N LYS A 377 -18.50 -2.42 -0.77
CA LYS A 377 -19.90 -2.84 -0.98
C LYS A 377 -20.35 -3.98 -0.06
N ILE A 378 -19.43 -4.84 0.37
CA ILE A 378 -19.72 -5.92 1.33
C ILE A 378 -19.46 -5.52 2.80
N GLY A 379 -19.22 -4.23 3.04
CA GLY A 379 -19.08 -3.63 4.37
C GLY A 379 -17.66 -3.52 4.91
N ILE A 380 -16.63 -3.79 4.10
CA ILE A 380 -15.23 -3.71 4.53
C ILE A 380 -14.68 -2.32 4.19
N ASP A 381 -14.83 -1.38 5.12
CA ASP A 381 -14.42 0.02 4.91
C ASP A 381 -12.90 0.24 4.98
N THR A 382 -12.19 -0.60 5.75
CA THR A 382 -10.74 -0.47 6.02
C THR A 382 -9.90 -1.52 5.28
N ILE A 383 -10.23 -1.84 4.03
CA ILE A 383 -9.53 -2.89 3.26
C ILE A 383 -8.03 -2.60 3.07
N TYR A 384 -7.64 -1.33 3.13
CA TYR A 384 -6.24 -0.91 3.13
C TYR A 384 -5.43 -1.50 4.27
N ASP A 385 -6.07 -1.86 5.37
CA ASP A 385 -5.38 -2.56 6.44
C ASP A 385 -4.85 -3.90 5.95
N ASN A 386 -5.70 -4.65 5.27
CA ASN A 386 -5.31 -5.96 4.77
C ASN A 386 -4.29 -5.86 3.64
N ILE A 387 -4.46 -4.89 2.74
CA ILE A 387 -3.51 -4.64 1.64
C ILE A 387 -2.13 -4.26 2.19
N SER A 388 -2.06 -3.32 3.14
CA SER A 388 -0.77 -2.90 3.71
C SER A 388 -0.10 -4.01 4.51
N SER A 389 -0.86 -4.90 5.16
CA SER A 389 -0.26 -6.07 5.82
C SER A 389 0.40 -7.01 4.80
N CYS A 390 -0.22 -7.21 3.63
CA CYS A 390 0.41 -7.93 2.52
C CYS A 390 1.67 -7.21 1.99
N ASP A 391 1.63 -5.88 1.85
CA ASP A 391 2.79 -5.09 1.39
C ASP A 391 3.98 -5.17 2.37
N MET A 392 3.70 -5.14 3.68
CA MET A 392 4.74 -5.27 4.70
C MET A 392 5.35 -6.66 4.72
N LEU A 393 4.53 -7.72 4.60
CA LEU A 393 5.03 -9.09 4.47
C LEU A 393 5.88 -9.26 3.21
N CYS A 394 5.43 -8.72 2.07
CA CYS A 394 6.19 -8.73 0.82
C CYS A 394 7.57 -8.09 0.98
N THR A 395 7.62 -6.90 1.60
CA THR A 395 8.87 -6.19 1.85
C THR A 395 9.79 -7.00 2.76
N ALA A 396 9.25 -7.61 3.82
CA ALA A 396 10.03 -8.43 4.74
C ALA A 396 10.65 -9.65 4.05
N LEU A 397 9.91 -10.32 3.17
CA LEU A 397 10.41 -11.45 2.37
C LEU A 397 11.52 -11.03 1.40
N GLN A 398 11.36 -9.88 0.73
CA GLN A 398 12.33 -9.34 -0.22
C GLN A 398 13.64 -8.92 0.46
N GLU A 399 13.54 -8.19 1.56
CA GLU A 399 14.67 -7.59 2.29
C GLU A 399 15.29 -8.55 3.32
N GLY A 400 14.67 -9.72 3.57
CA GLY A 400 15.10 -10.66 4.60
C GLY A 400 14.96 -10.09 6.01
N ILE A 401 13.99 -9.21 6.24
CA ILE A 401 13.69 -8.63 7.56
C ILE A 401 12.93 -9.66 8.38
N SER A 402 13.26 -9.77 9.66
CA SER A 402 12.58 -10.71 10.55
C SER A 402 11.09 -10.41 10.66
N ILE A 403 10.28 -11.44 10.44
CA ILE A 403 8.82 -11.31 10.36
C ILE A 403 8.26 -11.39 11.78
N GLN A 404 7.77 -10.26 12.29
CA GLN A 404 7.14 -10.17 13.61
C GLN A 404 5.71 -10.72 13.59
N THR A 405 5.16 -11.06 14.77
CA THR A 405 3.78 -11.57 14.93
C THR A 405 2.70 -10.65 14.35
N GLU A 406 2.99 -9.35 14.22
CA GLU A 406 2.10 -8.33 13.64
C GLU A 406 1.93 -8.49 12.10
N LEU A 407 2.80 -9.27 11.45
CA LEU A 407 2.74 -9.63 10.03
C LEU A 407 2.09 -11.00 9.80
N SER A 408 1.39 -11.55 10.81
CA SER A 408 0.74 -12.86 10.71
C SER A 408 -0.30 -12.89 9.60
N VAL A 409 -0.14 -13.87 8.71
CA VAL A 409 -1.07 -14.16 7.63
C VAL A 409 -2.42 -14.61 8.20
N LYS A 410 -2.40 -15.46 9.23
CA LYS A 410 -3.61 -15.92 9.91
C LYS A 410 -4.40 -14.75 10.48
N GLN A 411 -3.71 -13.84 11.19
CA GLN A 411 -4.37 -12.69 11.82
C GLN A 411 -4.94 -11.73 10.78
N ASN A 412 -4.23 -11.51 9.67
CA ASN A 412 -4.72 -10.63 8.60
C ASN A 412 -6.02 -11.17 7.99
N LEU A 413 -6.06 -12.48 7.68
CA LEU A 413 -7.26 -13.13 7.14
C LEU A 413 -8.40 -13.21 8.15
N TYR A 414 -8.08 -13.52 9.42
CA TYR A 414 -9.07 -13.49 10.50
C TYR A 414 -9.75 -12.12 10.59
N ASN A 415 -8.95 -11.05 10.63
CA ASN A 415 -9.46 -9.68 10.69
C ASN A 415 -10.34 -9.33 9.49
N PHE A 416 -9.94 -9.73 8.28
CA PHE A 416 -10.73 -9.51 7.07
C PHE A 416 -12.08 -10.25 7.11
N LEU A 417 -12.05 -11.55 7.42
CA LEU A 417 -13.23 -12.42 7.40
C LEU A 417 -14.21 -12.11 8.54
N ILE A 418 -13.72 -11.74 9.72
CA ILE A 418 -14.57 -11.27 10.82
C ILE A 418 -15.20 -9.91 10.50
N LYS A 419 -14.45 -8.94 9.94
CA LYS A 419 -15.02 -7.66 9.50
C LYS A 419 -16.16 -7.90 8.50
N TYR A 420 -15.94 -8.76 7.51
CA TYR A 420 -16.99 -9.20 6.58
C TYR A 420 -18.18 -9.83 7.33
N ALA A 421 -17.95 -10.85 8.15
CA ALA A 421 -19.01 -11.58 8.82
C ALA A 421 -19.88 -10.69 9.72
N MET A 422 -19.25 -9.83 10.52
CA MET A 422 -19.98 -8.90 11.41
C MET A 422 -20.85 -7.94 10.61
N LYS A 423 -20.34 -7.40 9.49
CA LYS A 423 -21.10 -6.51 8.62
C LYS A 423 -22.27 -7.20 7.94
N GLN A 424 -22.09 -8.44 7.51
CA GLN A 424 -23.19 -9.23 6.95
C GLN A 424 -24.27 -9.56 8.01
N LEU A 425 -23.87 -9.85 9.26
CA LEU A 425 -24.82 -10.03 10.38
C LEU A 425 -25.61 -8.75 10.67
N GLU A 426 -24.95 -7.59 10.68
CA GLU A 426 -25.61 -6.28 10.84
C GLU A 426 -26.63 -6.01 9.73
N GLN A 427 -26.38 -6.52 8.52
CA GLN A 427 -27.27 -6.43 7.36
C GLN A 427 -28.39 -7.48 7.37
N GLY A 428 -28.49 -8.31 8.42
CA GLY A 428 -29.54 -9.33 8.56
C GLY A 428 -29.31 -10.60 7.75
N ILE A 429 -28.10 -10.81 7.20
CA ILE A 429 -27.75 -12.07 6.54
C ILE A 429 -27.60 -13.18 7.58
N SER A 430 -28.18 -14.34 7.31
CA SER A 430 -28.16 -15.46 8.27
C SER A 430 -26.74 -16.01 8.48
N LYS A 431 -26.48 -16.52 9.69
CA LYS A 431 -25.20 -17.13 10.05
C LYS A 431 -24.81 -18.25 9.09
N GLU A 432 -25.76 -19.09 8.70
CA GLU A 432 -25.54 -20.21 7.78
C GLU A 432 -25.06 -19.73 6.41
N ARG A 433 -25.66 -18.66 5.89
CA ARG A 433 -25.26 -18.08 4.61
C ARG A 433 -23.88 -17.43 4.68
N ILE A 434 -23.56 -16.74 5.78
CA ILE A 434 -22.24 -16.13 5.99
C ILE A 434 -21.17 -17.21 6.07
N ILE A 435 -21.40 -18.26 6.88
CA ILE A 435 -20.49 -19.40 7.01
C ILE A 435 -20.27 -20.06 5.65
N LYS A 436 -21.34 -20.31 4.88
CA LYS A 436 -21.21 -20.88 3.52
C LYS A 436 -20.37 -20.01 2.59
N ASN A 437 -20.52 -18.69 2.66
CA ASN A 437 -19.71 -17.78 1.85
C ASN A 437 -18.23 -17.81 2.24
N ILE A 438 -17.93 -17.90 3.54
CA ILE A 438 -16.57 -18.03 4.06
C ILE A 438 -15.97 -19.39 3.65
N ASP A 439 -16.74 -20.47 3.77
CA ASP A 439 -16.35 -21.80 3.32
C ASP A 439 -15.98 -21.78 1.84
N ASN A 440 -16.84 -21.21 0.99
CA ASN A 440 -16.55 -21.08 -0.44
C ASN A 440 -15.30 -20.22 -0.69
N ALA A 441 -15.08 -19.15 0.08
CA ALA A 441 -13.94 -18.29 -0.13
C ALA A 441 -12.61 -18.94 0.27
N ILE A 442 -12.63 -19.73 1.34
CA ILE A 442 -11.46 -20.45 1.86
C ILE A 442 -11.15 -21.68 1.03
N PHE A 443 -12.15 -22.46 0.59
CA PHE A 443 -11.91 -23.72 -0.13
C PHE A 443 -11.78 -23.56 -1.65
N ASN A 444 -12.03 -22.36 -2.19
CA ASN A 444 -11.75 -22.02 -3.59
C ASN A 444 -10.43 -21.23 -3.74
N THR A 445 -9.44 -21.50 -2.90
CA THR A 445 -8.06 -21.02 -3.07
C THR A 445 -7.24 -22.07 -3.79
N THR A 446 -6.16 -21.67 -4.46
CA THR A 446 -5.33 -22.63 -5.18
C THR A 446 -4.44 -23.46 -4.23
N TYR A 447 -4.33 -23.08 -2.95
CA TYR A 447 -3.53 -23.78 -1.94
C TYR A 447 -4.37 -24.13 -0.70
N SER A 448 -4.02 -25.22 -0.03
CA SER A 448 -4.76 -25.77 1.13
C SER A 448 -4.22 -25.32 2.49
N ASN A 449 -2.95 -24.93 2.54
CA ASN A 449 -2.20 -24.67 3.77
C ASN A 449 -1.29 -23.46 3.60
N VAL A 450 -1.28 -22.59 4.60
CA VAL A 450 -0.43 -21.40 4.61
C VAL A 450 0.86 -21.71 5.32
N VAL A 451 2.00 -21.47 4.69
CA VAL A 451 3.31 -21.55 5.33
C VAL A 451 4.15 -20.33 4.99
N VAL A 452 4.63 -19.63 6.01
CA VAL A 452 5.56 -18.49 5.87
C VAL A 452 6.95 -18.95 6.25
N PHE A 453 7.93 -18.73 5.36
CA PHE A 453 9.32 -19.09 5.59
C PHE A 453 10.19 -17.85 5.83
N GLU A 454 11.08 -17.94 6.82
CA GLU A 454 12.18 -16.98 7.05
C GLU A 454 13.48 -17.77 7.15
N GLY A 455 14.46 -17.48 6.28
CA GLY A 455 15.77 -18.16 6.30
C GLY A 455 15.70 -19.68 6.20
N GLY A 456 14.73 -20.21 5.43
CA GLY A 456 14.51 -21.65 5.26
C GLY A 456 13.79 -22.34 6.43
N LYS A 457 13.34 -21.59 7.45
CA LYS A 457 12.54 -22.10 8.56
C LYS A 457 11.09 -21.63 8.42
N ALA A 458 10.13 -22.53 8.64
CA ALA A 458 8.74 -22.15 8.76
C ALA A 458 8.53 -21.38 10.07
N ILE A 459 8.10 -20.13 9.98
CA ILE A 459 7.82 -19.25 11.13
C ILE A 459 6.33 -19.12 11.43
N GLU A 460 5.49 -19.34 10.43
CA GLU A 460 4.04 -19.44 10.55
C GLU A 460 3.59 -20.61 9.67
N SER A 461 2.71 -21.44 10.21
CA SER A 461 2.10 -22.56 9.48
C SER A 461 0.72 -22.81 10.05
N PHE A 462 -0.31 -22.82 9.21
CA PHE A 462 -1.66 -23.18 9.62
C PHE A 462 -2.47 -23.73 8.45
N GLU A 463 -3.40 -24.62 8.76
CA GLU A 463 -4.38 -25.09 7.79
C GLU A 463 -5.53 -24.08 7.71
N MET A 464 -6.02 -23.82 6.50
CA MET A 464 -7.12 -22.89 6.29
C MET A 464 -8.41 -23.32 7.02
N ILE A 465 -8.58 -24.63 7.27
CA ILE A 465 -9.70 -25.18 8.05
C ILE A 465 -9.68 -24.71 9.51
N ASP A 466 -8.50 -24.51 10.10
CA ASP A 466 -8.37 -24.07 11.49
C ASP A 466 -8.83 -22.62 11.63
N LEU A 467 -8.37 -21.75 10.72
CA LEU A 467 -8.85 -20.37 10.63
C LEU A 467 -10.37 -20.31 10.42
N ARG A 468 -10.90 -21.14 9.52
CA ARG A 468 -12.33 -21.25 9.28
C ARG A 468 -13.09 -21.58 10.56
N ASN A 469 -12.62 -22.56 11.34
CA ASN A 469 -13.30 -23.00 12.56
C ASN A 469 -13.33 -21.90 13.63
N GLU A 470 -12.22 -21.17 13.80
CA GLU A 470 -12.15 -20.02 14.71
C GLU A 470 -13.16 -18.92 14.32
N ILE A 471 -13.30 -18.63 13.02
CA ILE A 471 -14.25 -17.64 12.53
C ILE A 471 -15.70 -18.09 12.74
N VAL A 472 -15.99 -19.37 12.47
CA VAL A 472 -17.33 -19.94 12.65
C VAL A 472 -17.74 -19.92 14.11
N GLU A 473 -16.84 -20.26 15.02
CA GLU A 473 -17.09 -20.19 16.47
C GLU A 473 -17.43 -18.75 16.89
N GLU A 474 -16.66 -17.75 16.41
CA GLU A 474 -16.93 -16.35 16.70
C GLU A 474 -18.31 -15.91 16.16
N ILE A 475 -18.67 -16.29 14.93
CA ILE A 475 -19.99 -16.01 14.34
C ILE A 475 -21.12 -16.66 15.16
N GLN A 476 -20.92 -17.91 15.60
CA GLN A 476 -21.90 -18.64 16.39
C GLN A 476 -22.14 -17.98 17.74
N ASN A 477 -21.07 -17.53 18.40
CA ASN A 477 -21.10 -16.89 19.72
C ASN A 477 -21.70 -15.46 19.72
N LYS A 478 -21.86 -14.80 18.56
CA LYS A 478 -22.52 -13.50 18.50
C LYS A 478 -24.04 -13.62 18.63
N ASN A 479 -24.61 -12.93 19.61
CA ASN A 479 -26.05 -12.70 19.72
C ASN A 479 -26.46 -11.57 18.76
N VAL A 480 -27.18 -11.90 17.69
CA VAL A 480 -27.76 -10.90 16.79
C VAL A 480 -29.09 -10.46 17.41
N LYS A 481 -29.18 -9.20 17.86
CA LYS A 481 -30.48 -8.57 18.07
C LYS A 481 -31.11 -8.37 16.69
N ILE A 482 -31.94 -9.32 16.28
CA ILE A 482 -32.79 -9.15 15.11
C ILE A 482 -33.62 -7.90 15.40
N LYS A 483 -33.45 -6.85 14.59
CA LYS A 483 -34.43 -5.75 14.58
C LYS A 483 -35.73 -6.39 14.11
N GLU A 484 -36.64 -6.65 15.03
CA GLU A 484 -38.02 -6.98 14.71
C GLU A 484 -38.53 -5.86 13.79
N GLU A 485 -38.78 -6.19 12.53
CA GLU A 485 -39.57 -5.36 11.65
C GLU A 485 -40.91 -5.13 12.34
N ARG A 486 -41.23 -3.85 12.62
CA ARG A 486 -42.56 -3.49 13.08
C ARG A 486 -43.53 -3.68 11.92
N ASP A 487 -44.59 -4.44 12.22
CA ASP A 487 -45.77 -4.74 11.39
C ASP A 487 -46.27 -3.60 10.49
#